data_AF-A0A222WHJ0-F1
#
_entry.id   AF-A0A222WHJ0-F1
#
_cell.length_a   1.000
_cell.length_b   1.000
_cell.length_c   1.000
_cell.angle_alpha   90.00
_cell.angle_beta   90.00
_cell.angle_gamma   90.00
#
_symmetry.space_group_name_H-M   'P 1'
#
loop_
_entity.id
_entity.type
_entity.pdbx_description
1 polymer ?
#
loop_
_entity_poly.entity_id
_entity_poly.type
_entity_poly.pdbx_seq_one_letter_code
_entity_poly.pdbx_strand_id
1 'polypeptide(L)'
;MPKKHEFGNQKLSRRLSLTVILLTLTFVALAGCGQDKSAETSNTGSSTSVIENGADANRSGSAQNGKAAKESSNAENNSNDALEPTPSAPAASSDASSSLTPSSSSQNPFEVAGIQDPKAFLNTFKALQKAVADNDKEKVANYIFYPLRVNDSEKSLTIPNKKDFIEKYDQIFTDAIREALVNQKTDDLFVNYQGVMVGSGELWLRRGMENPKLFGVFSINLETVAN
;
A
#
# COMPACT_ATOMS: atom_id res chain seq x y z
N MET A 1 31.71 51.76 -3.11
CA MET A 1 32.54 50.77 -2.38
C MET A 1 31.67 49.59 -1.98
N PRO A 2 32.12 48.33 -2.10
CA PRO A 2 31.31 47.15 -1.82
C PRO A 2 31.59 46.54 -0.43
N LYS A 3 30.60 45.82 0.11
CA LYS A 3 30.82 44.63 0.93
C LYS A 3 29.80 43.56 0.52
N LYS A 4 30.23 42.61 -0.32
CA LYS A 4 29.52 41.35 -0.51
C LYS A 4 29.78 40.50 0.75
N HIS A 5 28.74 39.94 1.36
CA HIS A 5 28.92 38.86 2.32
C HIS A 5 28.89 37.53 1.58
N GLU A 6 30.07 37.02 1.22
CA GLU A 6 30.21 35.60 0.96
C GLU A 6 30.12 34.83 2.28
N PHE A 7 29.25 33.82 2.33
CA PHE A 7 29.28 32.76 3.33
C PHE A 7 29.57 31.42 2.64
N GLY A 8 30.73 31.34 1.98
CA GLY A 8 31.29 30.07 1.58
C GLY A 8 31.84 29.33 2.80
N ASN A 9 31.17 28.27 3.25
CA ASN A 9 31.69 27.42 4.33
C ASN A 9 31.64 25.92 4.00
N GLN A 10 32.69 25.50 3.29
CA GLN A 10 33.39 24.22 3.40
C GLN A 10 32.55 22.94 3.43
N LYS A 11 32.42 22.33 2.24
CA LYS A 11 32.00 20.93 2.03
C LYS A 11 32.90 19.96 2.81
N LEU A 12 32.43 19.52 3.99
CA LEU A 12 33.22 18.72 4.93
C LEU A 12 33.59 17.36 4.33
N SER A 13 34.81 17.27 3.82
CA SER A 13 35.27 16.13 3.02
C SER A 13 35.69 14.96 3.91
N ARG A 14 34.76 14.06 4.22
CA ARG A 14 35.05 12.77 4.89
C ARG A 14 35.93 11.90 3.98
N ARG A 15 37.25 12.01 4.19
CA ARG A 15 38.30 11.14 3.63
C ARG A 15 38.65 10.05 4.64
N LEU A 16 39.08 8.88 4.14
CA LEU A 16 39.42 7.66 4.88
C LEU A 16 38.23 6.99 5.63
N SER A 17 38.22 5.66 5.80
CA SER A 17 39.24 4.66 5.46
C SER A 17 38.70 3.55 4.55
N LEU A 18 39.50 3.09 3.58
CA LEU A 18 39.32 1.77 2.99
C LEU A 18 39.95 0.74 3.94
N THR A 19 39.11 -0.01 4.66
CA THR A 19 39.56 -1.23 5.35
C THR A 19 39.03 -2.43 4.57
N VAL A 20 39.77 -2.84 3.54
CA VAL A 20 39.44 -4.03 2.74
C VAL A 20 39.71 -5.29 3.57
N ILE A 21 38.69 -5.80 4.24
CA ILE A 21 38.74 -7.11 4.90
C ILE A 21 38.55 -8.17 3.81
N LEU A 22 39.67 -8.58 3.20
CA LEU A 22 39.71 -9.64 2.19
C LEU A 22 39.52 -11.01 2.86
N LEU A 23 38.26 -11.35 3.18
CA LEU A 23 37.92 -12.60 3.86
C LEU A 23 37.89 -13.75 2.83
N THR A 24 39.07 -14.35 2.58
CA THR A 24 39.26 -15.46 1.64
C THR A 24 38.63 -16.75 2.15
N LEU A 25 37.35 -16.98 1.83
CA LEU A 25 36.69 -18.26 2.04
C LEU A 25 37.24 -19.31 1.06
N THR A 26 38.10 -20.18 1.57
CA THR A 26 38.67 -21.31 0.81
C THR A 26 37.61 -22.33 0.45
N PHE A 27 37.44 -22.61 -0.84
CA PHE A 27 36.64 -23.75 -1.33
C PHE A 27 37.25 -25.08 -0.84
N VAL A 28 36.45 -25.86 -0.10
CA VAL A 28 36.72 -27.30 0.11
C VAL A 28 35.81 -28.09 -0.83
N ALA A 29 36.31 -28.38 -2.03
CA ALA A 29 35.61 -29.22 -3.00
C ALA A 29 35.81 -30.70 -2.63
N LEU A 30 34.85 -31.28 -1.89
CA LEU A 30 34.90 -32.69 -1.52
C LEU A 30 34.42 -33.58 -2.67
N ALA A 31 35.33 -33.92 -3.60
CA ALA A 31 35.06 -34.79 -4.72
C ALA A 31 34.91 -36.27 -4.28
N GLY A 32 33.69 -36.67 -3.93
CA GLY A 32 33.35 -38.05 -3.59
C GLY A 32 32.97 -38.89 -4.82
N CYS A 33 33.93 -39.66 -5.34
CA CYS A 33 33.68 -40.70 -6.35
C CYS A 33 33.98 -42.08 -5.75
N GLY A 34 33.02 -43.02 -5.83
CA GLY A 34 33.19 -44.39 -5.34
C GLY A 34 31.95 -45.24 -5.65
N GLN A 35 32.08 -46.12 -6.65
CA GLN A 35 31.07 -47.12 -7.02
C GLN A 35 31.38 -48.44 -6.30
N ASP A 36 30.37 -49.27 -5.96
CA ASP A 36 30.09 -50.47 -6.77
C ASP A 36 28.90 -51.37 -6.32
N LYS A 37 28.28 -51.98 -7.33
CA LYS A 37 27.68 -53.34 -7.40
C LYS A 37 26.57 -53.83 -6.43
N SER A 38 25.37 -53.84 -7.02
CA SER A 38 24.57 -55.06 -7.32
C SER A 38 23.88 -55.90 -6.23
N ALA A 39 22.55 -56.02 -6.39
CA ALA A 39 21.78 -57.23 -6.12
C ALA A 39 20.61 -57.36 -7.12
N GLU A 40 20.30 -58.59 -7.56
CA GLU A 40 19.07 -58.99 -8.27
C GLU A 40 17.87 -59.08 -7.29
N THR A 41 16.58 -59.25 -7.63
CA THR A 41 15.82 -59.61 -8.86
C THR A 41 14.39 -58.92 -8.75
N SER A 42 13.30 -59.09 -9.51
CA SER A 42 12.89 -59.89 -10.70
C SER A 42 11.60 -59.36 -11.40
N ASN A 43 11.61 -59.37 -12.74
CA ASN A 43 10.52 -59.79 -13.67
C ASN A 43 9.17 -59.03 -13.87
N THR A 44 8.82 -58.85 -15.16
CA THR A 44 7.48 -58.80 -15.83
C THR A 44 6.41 -57.69 -15.58
N GLY A 45 5.78 -57.25 -16.69
CA GLY A 45 4.41 -56.66 -16.72
C GLY A 45 4.34 -55.15 -16.99
N SER A 46 4.63 -54.61 -18.19
CA SER A 46 3.89 -54.72 -19.46
C SER A 46 2.42 -54.24 -19.44
N SER A 47 2.19 -52.93 -19.63
CA SER A 47 1.13 -52.35 -20.50
C SER A 47 1.16 -50.82 -20.50
N THR A 48 1.30 -50.20 -21.67
CA THR A 48 1.08 -48.75 -21.87
C THR A 48 0.28 -48.53 -23.14
N SER A 49 -0.97 -48.07 -23.03
CA SER A 49 -1.86 -47.81 -24.15
C SER A 49 -1.60 -46.43 -24.76
N VAL A 50 -1.48 -46.39 -26.09
CA VAL A 50 -1.44 -45.16 -26.89
C VAL A 50 -2.77 -44.41 -26.77
N ILE A 51 -2.71 -43.08 -26.65
CA ILE A 51 -3.76 -42.20 -27.18
C ILE A 51 -3.10 -41.15 -28.07
N GLU A 52 -3.49 -41.18 -29.33
CA GLU A 52 -3.12 -40.25 -30.39
C GLU A 52 -4.22 -39.18 -30.50
N ASN A 53 -3.87 -37.95 -30.86
CA ASN A 53 -4.84 -36.93 -31.26
C ASN A 53 -4.23 -36.02 -32.33
N GLY A 54 -4.83 -36.03 -33.52
CA GLY A 54 -4.35 -35.28 -34.67
C GLY A 54 -4.69 -33.79 -34.62
N ALA A 55 -4.05 -33.02 -35.49
CA ALA A 55 -4.43 -31.64 -35.77
C ALA A 55 -5.41 -31.60 -36.96
N ASP A 56 -6.37 -30.68 -36.91
CA ASP A 56 -7.12 -30.25 -38.09
C ASP A 56 -7.44 -28.74 -38.00
N ALA A 57 -7.77 -28.11 -39.12
CA ALA A 57 -7.77 -26.65 -39.26
C ALA A 57 -9.10 -26.09 -39.76
N ASN A 58 -9.45 -24.85 -39.34
CA ASN A 58 -10.11 -23.92 -40.25
C ASN A 58 -9.94 -22.43 -39.85
N ARG A 59 -10.26 -21.53 -40.78
CA ARG A 59 -10.02 -20.08 -40.71
C ARG A 59 -11.06 -19.30 -41.55
N SER A 60 -12.17 -18.91 -40.93
CA SER A 60 -13.20 -17.97 -41.47
C SER A 60 -14.15 -17.57 -40.32
N GLY A 61 -14.85 -16.42 -40.29
CA GLY A 61 -14.88 -15.25 -41.17
C GLY A 61 -16.14 -14.39 -40.91
N SER A 62 -16.11 -13.10 -41.25
CA SER A 62 -17.21 -12.10 -41.11
C SER A 62 -17.64 -11.76 -39.65
N ALA A 63 -18.04 -10.55 -39.24
CA ALA A 63 -18.39 -9.25 -39.86
C ALA A 63 -19.85 -9.03 -40.34
N GLN A 64 -20.67 -8.41 -39.48
CA GLN A 64 -21.92 -7.63 -39.69
C GLN A 64 -22.43 -7.25 -38.28
N ASN A 65 -22.79 -6.03 -37.85
CA ASN A 65 -23.18 -4.72 -38.42
C ASN A 65 -24.66 -4.57 -38.88
N GLY A 66 -25.34 -3.55 -38.33
CA GLY A 66 -26.71 -3.12 -38.62
C GLY A 66 -27.74 -3.52 -37.56
N LYS A 67 -28.88 -2.80 -37.38
CA LYS A 67 -29.29 -1.47 -37.87
C LYS A 67 -30.56 -1.00 -37.11
N ALA A 68 -30.79 0.32 -37.07
CA ALA A 68 -32.00 1.05 -36.64
C ALA A 68 -32.27 1.07 -35.11
N ALA A 69 -32.66 2.17 -34.45
CA ALA A 69 -33.28 3.48 -34.79
C ALA A 69 -34.82 3.57 -34.68
N LYS A 70 -35.25 4.11 -33.53
CA LYS A 70 -36.40 4.99 -33.23
C LYS A 70 -36.08 5.62 -31.86
N GLU A 71 -36.12 6.92 -31.60
CA GLU A 71 -36.85 8.06 -32.18
C GLU A 71 -38.37 8.05 -31.92
N SER A 72 -38.73 8.63 -30.77
CA SER A 72 -39.88 9.52 -30.52
C SER A 72 -39.91 9.91 -29.03
N SER A 73 -40.42 11.04 -28.54
CA SER A 73 -40.41 12.46 -28.98
C SER A 73 -41.42 13.22 -28.10
N ASN A 74 -41.00 14.31 -27.45
CA ASN A 74 -41.86 15.33 -26.78
C ASN A 74 -42.67 14.81 -25.54
N ALA A 75 -43.20 15.66 -24.65
CA ALA A 75 -43.28 17.13 -24.64
C ALA A 75 -43.01 17.73 -23.24
N GLU A 76 -42.70 19.02 -23.16
CA GLU A 76 -42.69 19.79 -21.90
C GLU A 76 -44.11 20.13 -21.40
N ASN A 77 -44.25 20.48 -20.11
CA ASN A 77 -45.20 21.54 -19.72
C ASN A 77 -44.85 22.26 -18.39
N ASN A 78 -44.11 23.36 -18.51
CA ASN A 78 -44.21 24.66 -17.81
C ASN A 78 -44.36 24.80 -16.27
N SER A 79 -44.20 26.05 -15.82
CA SER A 79 -43.94 26.54 -14.45
C SER A 79 -45.12 27.27 -13.79
N ASN A 80 -44.90 27.72 -12.55
CA ASN A 80 -45.78 28.46 -11.60
C ASN A 80 -46.48 27.57 -10.55
N ASP A 81 -46.84 28.06 -9.36
CA ASP A 81 -46.85 29.44 -8.85
C ASP A 81 -46.28 29.55 -7.42
N ALA A 82 -46.05 30.78 -6.93
CA ALA A 82 -45.51 31.07 -5.59
C ALA A 82 -46.61 31.41 -4.57
N LEU A 83 -46.31 31.24 -3.26
CA LEU A 83 -46.87 32.02 -2.13
C LEU A 83 -46.26 31.57 -0.79
N GLU A 84 -45.66 32.50 -0.03
CA GLU A 84 -45.62 32.38 1.44
C GLU A 84 -46.99 32.78 2.03
N PRO A 85 -47.29 32.41 3.28
CA PRO A 85 -47.12 33.44 4.31
C PRO A 85 -46.55 32.94 5.65
N THR A 86 -45.60 33.71 6.18
CA THR A 86 -45.38 33.88 7.63
C THR A 86 -46.33 35.00 8.16
N PRO A 87 -46.41 35.33 9.48
CA PRO A 87 -45.71 34.80 10.65
C PRO A 87 -46.61 34.48 11.87
N SER A 88 -46.03 33.86 12.92
CA SER A 88 -46.31 34.19 14.33
C SER A 88 -45.33 33.53 15.30
N ALA A 89 -44.90 34.31 16.29
CA ALA A 89 -44.15 33.93 17.50
C ALA A 89 -44.78 34.71 18.69
N PRO A 90 -44.39 34.53 19.97
CA PRO A 90 -43.36 33.65 20.51
C PRO A 90 -43.80 32.75 21.69
N ALA A 91 -42.93 31.82 22.09
CA ALA A 91 -42.90 31.25 23.44
C ALA A 91 -41.44 31.01 23.83
N ALA A 92 -41.09 31.25 25.10
CA ALA A 92 -39.72 31.16 25.58
C ALA A 92 -39.41 29.79 26.18
N SER A 93 -38.22 29.26 25.89
CA SER A 93 -37.50 28.36 26.79
C SER A 93 -36.11 28.95 27.07
N SER A 94 -35.83 29.18 28.34
CA SER A 94 -34.46 29.26 28.85
C SER A 94 -33.83 27.86 28.84
N ASP A 95 -32.51 27.84 29.01
CA ASP A 95 -31.66 26.64 29.08
C ASP A 95 -31.56 25.81 27.79
N ALA A 96 -30.43 25.15 27.49
CA ALA A 96 -29.17 25.12 28.25
C ALA A 96 -28.01 25.67 27.40
N SER A 97 -27.01 26.25 28.07
CA SER A 97 -25.70 26.44 27.46
C SER A 97 -25.14 25.07 27.08
N SER A 98 -24.91 24.82 25.78
CA SER A 98 -24.24 23.62 25.30
C SER A 98 -22.74 23.65 25.60
N SER A 99 -22.40 23.66 26.89
CA SER A 99 -21.07 23.36 27.39
C SER A 99 -20.75 21.91 27.06
N LEU A 100 -20.15 21.67 25.90
CA LEU A 100 -19.58 20.38 25.50
C LEU A 100 -18.38 20.09 26.39
N THR A 101 -18.65 19.62 27.61
CA THR A 101 -17.64 19.20 28.57
C THR A 101 -16.89 17.99 28.00
N PRO A 102 -15.55 18.05 27.84
CA PRO A 102 -14.81 16.95 27.24
C PRO A 102 -14.72 15.78 28.22
N SER A 103 -15.46 14.70 27.96
CA SER A 103 -15.43 13.44 28.71
C SER A 103 -14.15 12.63 28.41
N SER A 104 -13.00 13.19 28.78
CA SER A 104 -11.67 12.72 28.41
C SER A 104 -11.21 11.45 29.14
N SER A 105 -11.81 10.29 28.82
CA SER A 105 -11.21 8.99 29.11
C SER A 105 -11.62 7.88 28.13
N SER A 106 -10.62 7.27 27.47
CA SER A 106 -10.70 5.98 26.76
C SER A 106 -11.67 5.82 25.58
N GLN A 107 -11.99 6.88 24.82
CA GLN A 107 -12.44 6.68 23.43
C GLN A 107 -11.29 6.17 22.55
N ASN A 108 -11.61 5.33 21.56
CA ASN A 108 -10.66 4.70 20.66
C ASN A 108 -10.24 5.68 19.54
N PRO A 109 -8.97 6.13 19.47
CA PRO A 109 -8.54 7.12 18.47
C PRO A 109 -8.56 6.60 17.03
N PHE A 110 -8.64 5.28 16.83
CA PHE A 110 -8.68 4.62 15.52
C PHE A 110 -10.08 4.16 15.12
N GLU A 111 -11.11 4.48 15.91
CA GLU A 111 -12.49 4.03 15.67
C GLU A 111 -13.06 4.57 14.34
N VAL A 112 -12.75 5.81 13.98
CA VAL A 112 -13.18 6.41 12.70
C VAL A 112 -12.57 5.70 11.48
N ALA A 113 -11.33 5.18 11.60
CA ALA A 113 -10.70 4.31 10.59
C ALA A 113 -11.25 2.86 10.60
N GLY A 114 -12.28 2.59 11.42
CA GLY A 114 -12.89 1.29 11.56
C GLY A 114 -11.98 0.25 12.22
N ILE A 115 -11.01 0.66 13.04
CA ILE A 115 -10.08 -0.20 13.79
C ILE A 115 -10.56 -0.34 15.24
N GLN A 116 -10.94 -1.55 15.67
CA GLN A 116 -11.50 -1.77 17.01
C GLN A 116 -10.45 -2.08 18.10
N ASP A 117 -9.23 -2.43 17.72
CA ASP A 117 -8.14 -2.75 18.67
C ASP A 117 -6.94 -1.80 18.46
N PRO A 118 -6.86 -0.69 19.23
CA PRO A 118 -5.72 0.23 19.20
C PRO A 118 -4.38 -0.45 19.52
N LYS A 119 -4.39 -1.44 20.40
CA LYS A 119 -3.16 -2.08 20.89
C LYS A 119 -2.59 -3.01 19.82
N ALA A 120 -3.43 -3.79 19.16
CA ALA A 120 -3.02 -4.60 18.02
C ALA A 120 -2.54 -3.71 16.85
N PHE A 121 -3.26 -2.64 16.51
CA PHE A 121 -2.83 -1.70 15.48
C PHE A 121 -1.46 -1.06 15.80
N LEU A 122 -1.28 -0.49 17.00
CA LEU A 122 -0.04 0.15 17.40
C LEU A 122 1.14 -0.83 17.50
N ASN A 123 0.89 -2.09 17.86
CA ASN A 123 1.90 -3.15 17.81
C ASN A 123 2.31 -3.46 16.36
N THR A 124 1.36 -3.58 15.43
CA THR A 124 1.65 -3.76 14.00
C THR A 124 2.40 -2.57 13.42
N PHE A 125 1.99 -1.34 13.78
CA PHE A 125 2.67 -0.11 13.35
C PHE A 125 4.13 -0.08 13.80
N LYS A 126 4.42 -0.33 15.08
CA LYS A 126 5.79 -0.38 15.61
C LYS A 126 6.63 -1.52 15.02
N ALA A 127 6.02 -2.66 14.69
CA ALA A 127 6.69 -3.75 14.01
C ALA A 127 7.05 -3.39 12.55
N LEU A 128 6.18 -2.68 11.84
CA LEU A 128 6.46 -2.12 10.52
C LEU A 128 7.57 -1.05 10.58
N GLN A 129 7.49 -0.10 11.52
CA GLN A 129 8.56 0.89 11.73
C GLN A 129 9.93 0.23 11.93
N LYS A 130 9.99 -0.81 12.78
CA LYS A 130 11.23 -1.58 12.96
C LYS A 130 11.66 -2.31 11.70
N ALA A 131 10.76 -2.96 10.96
CA ALA A 131 11.10 -3.66 9.73
C ALA A 131 11.71 -2.71 8.67
N VAL A 132 11.21 -1.47 8.57
CA VAL A 132 11.75 -0.44 7.67
C VAL A 132 13.09 0.11 8.18
N ALA A 133 13.23 0.36 9.50
CA ALA A 133 14.49 0.80 10.10
C ALA A 133 15.61 -0.25 10.01
N ASP A 134 15.26 -1.55 10.09
CA ASP A 134 16.18 -2.68 9.86
C ASP A 134 16.48 -2.91 8.35
N ASN A 135 15.81 -2.17 7.46
CA ASN A 135 15.76 -2.35 6.00
C ASN A 135 15.36 -3.78 5.55
N ASP A 136 14.55 -4.48 6.35
CA ASP A 136 14.11 -5.84 6.11
C ASP A 136 12.88 -5.86 5.19
N LYS A 137 13.11 -5.72 3.88
CA LYS A 137 12.07 -5.71 2.85
C LYS A 137 11.16 -6.95 2.86
N GLU A 138 11.64 -8.11 3.32
CA GLU A 138 10.85 -9.34 3.45
C GLU A 138 9.84 -9.26 4.60
N LYS A 139 10.23 -8.66 5.73
CA LYS A 139 9.31 -8.33 6.83
C LYS A 139 8.35 -7.20 6.44
N VAL A 140 8.84 -6.11 5.83
CA VAL A 140 7.99 -4.99 5.40
C VAL A 140 6.89 -5.46 4.45
N ALA A 141 7.22 -6.32 3.49
CA ALA A 141 6.28 -6.88 2.52
C ALA A 141 5.11 -7.68 3.13
N ASN A 142 5.20 -8.09 4.40
CA ASN A 142 4.13 -8.78 5.13
C ASN A 142 3.12 -7.80 5.77
N TYR A 143 3.47 -6.51 5.87
CA TYR A 143 2.62 -5.42 6.36
C TYR A 143 1.99 -4.59 5.22
N ILE A 144 2.10 -5.07 3.98
CA ILE A 144 1.50 -4.45 2.80
C ILE A 144 0.22 -5.20 2.44
N PHE A 145 -0.86 -4.46 2.17
CA PHE A 145 -2.06 -5.01 1.55
C PHE A 145 -1.96 -4.90 0.03
N TYR A 146 -2.03 -6.06 -0.63
CA TYR A 146 -2.01 -6.16 -2.08
C TYR A 146 -3.46 -6.20 -2.65
N PRO A 147 -3.71 -5.59 -3.82
CA PRO A 147 -2.79 -4.74 -4.58
C PRO A 147 -2.49 -3.41 -3.86
N LEU A 148 -1.20 -3.06 -3.75
CA LEU A 148 -0.74 -1.80 -3.16
C LEU A 148 -0.79 -0.70 -4.21
N ARG A 149 -1.33 0.46 -3.85
CA ARG A 149 -1.28 1.68 -4.68
C ARG A 149 0.01 2.46 -4.36
N VAL A 150 0.75 2.85 -5.38
CA VAL A 150 1.90 3.75 -5.28
C VAL A 150 1.68 4.93 -6.21
N ASN A 151 1.84 6.16 -5.74
CA ASN A 151 1.58 7.36 -6.53
C ASN A 151 2.84 8.20 -6.64
N ASP A 152 3.19 8.60 -7.86
CA ASP A 152 4.13 9.69 -8.13
C ASP A 152 3.34 10.93 -8.61
N SER A 153 4.02 12.02 -8.93
CA SER A 153 3.39 13.28 -9.35
C SER A 153 2.75 13.25 -10.74
N GLU A 154 3.03 12.24 -11.57
CA GLU A 154 2.44 12.07 -12.90
C GLU A 154 1.33 11.01 -12.94
N LYS A 155 1.46 9.93 -12.14
CA LYS A 155 0.66 8.71 -12.32
C LYS A 155 0.51 7.87 -11.04
N SER A 156 -0.44 6.93 -11.12
CA SER A 156 -0.67 5.90 -10.11
C SER A 156 -0.23 4.54 -10.64
N LEU A 157 0.68 3.88 -9.93
CA LEU A 157 1.14 2.52 -10.17
C LEU A 157 0.46 1.56 -9.19
N THR A 158 0.12 0.36 -9.68
CA THR A 158 -0.42 -0.73 -8.88
C THR A 158 0.62 -1.83 -8.74
N ILE A 159 0.96 -2.20 -7.50
CA ILE A 159 1.87 -3.30 -7.17
C ILE A 159 1.02 -4.52 -6.76
N PRO A 160 0.87 -5.55 -7.60
CA PRO A 160 -0.19 -6.53 -7.43
C PRO A 160 0.11 -7.64 -6.41
N ASN A 161 1.36 -7.85 -6.02
CA ASN A 161 1.76 -8.93 -5.10
C ASN A 161 3.09 -8.64 -4.38
N LYS A 162 3.42 -9.49 -3.40
CA LYS A 162 4.63 -9.44 -2.57
C LYS A 162 5.95 -9.50 -3.37
N LYS A 163 6.05 -10.31 -4.43
CA LYS A 163 7.28 -10.40 -5.24
C LYS A 163 7.56 -9.07 -5.92
N ASP A 164 6.55 -8.52 -6.59
CA ASP A 164 6.68 -7.28 -7.37
C ASP A 164 6.95 -6.04 -6.50
N PHE A 165 6.58 -6.10 -5.21
CA PHE A 165 6.96 -5.13 -4.18
C PHE A 165 8.42 -5.28 -3.75
N ILE A 166 8.89 -6.50 -3.43
CA ILE A 166 10.29 -6.74 -3.01
C ILE A 166 11.30 -6.37 -4.11
N GLU A 167 10.93 -6.57 -5.38
CA GLU A 167 11.71 -6.16 -6.55
C GLU A 167 11.82 -4.63 -6.72
N LYS A 168 10.83 -3.88 -6.22
CA LYS A 168 10.73 -2.41 -6.35
C LYS A 168 10.85 -1.70 -5.01
N TYR A 169 11.23 -2.41 -3.95
CA TYR A 169 11.20 -1.91 -2.58
C TYR A 169 11.99 -0.61 -2.43
N ASP A 170 13.21 -0.54 -2.97
CA ASP A 170 14.08 0.64 -2.90
C ASP A 170 13.59 1.83 -3.77
N GLN A 171 12.62 1.60 -4.65
CA GLN A 171 11.92 2.65 -5.44
C GLN A 171 10.65 3.15 -4.74
N ILE A 172 10.03 2.29 -3.91
CA ILE A 172 8.75 2.56 -3.22
C ILE A 172 9.01 3.15 -1.83
N PHE A 173 9.95 2.58 -1.08
CA PHE A 173 10.44 3.10 0.20
C PHE A 173 11.68 3.96 -0.07
N THR A 174 11.49 5.15 -0.61
CA THR A 174 12.55 6.17 -0.73
C THR A 174 12.94 6.70 0.66
N ASP A 175 14.01 7.49 0.76
CA ASP A 175 14.44 8.04 2.05
C ASP A 175 13.36 8.91 2.73
N ALA A 176 12.58 9.68 1.98
CA ALA A 176 11.44 10.42 2.52
C ALA A 176 10.37 9.50 3.12
N ILE A 177 10.03 8.40 2.44
CA ILE A 177 9.06 7.39 2.93
C ILE A 177 9.59 6.68 4.18
N ARG A 178 10.90 6.36 4.20
CA ARG A 178 11.58 5.77 5.36
C ARG A 178 11.58 6.72 6.55
N GLU A 179 11.99 7.97 6.36
CA GLU A 179 12.07 8.98 7.42
C GLU A 179 10.68 9.35 7.96
N ALA A 180 9.68 9.55 7.10
CA ALA A 180 8.30 9.83 7.52
C ALA A 180 7.78 8.71 8.45
N LEU A 181 7.95 7.44 8.05
CA LEU A 181 7.48 6.30 8.84
C LEU A 181 8.29 6.06 10.12
N VAL A 182 9.62 6.09 10.06
CA VAL A 182 10.46 5.77 11.23
C VAL A 182 10.40 6.87 12.30
N ASN A 183 10.22 8.13 11.90
CA ASN A 183 10.12 9.24 12.85
C ASN A 183 8.69 9.55 13.33
N GLN A 184 7.64 9.00 12.68
CA GLN A 184 6.25 9.19 13.10
C GLN A 184 6.02 8.69 14.53
N LYS A 185 5.61 9.60 15.42
CA LYS A 185 5.16 9.21 16.76
C LYS A 185 3.74 8.63 16.67
N THR A 186 3.45 7.65 17.51
CA THR A 186 2.13 7.00 17.57
C THR A 186 1.01 7.91 18.06
N ASP A 187 1.39 8.95 18.80
CA ASP A 187 0.47 9.82 19.53
C ASP A 187 0.12 11.04 18.66
N ASP A 188 0.93 11.30 17.63
CA ASP A 188 0.75 12.33 16.59
C ASP A 188 0.17 11.75 15.28
N LEU A 189 -0.44 10.56 15.32
CA LEU A 189 -1.01 9.90 14.12
C LEU A 189 -2.32 10.56 13.68
N PHE A 190 -2.38 11.02 12.43
CA PHE A 190 -3.63 11.49 11.83
C PHE A 190 -4.51 10.30 11.41
N VAL A 191 -5.81 10.38 11.70
CA VAL A 191 -6.78 9.30 11.47
C VAL A 191 -8.05 9.87 10.84
N ASN A 192 -8.55 9.21 9.79
CA ASN A 192 -9.86 9.49 9.21
C ASN A 192 -10.55 8.20 8.76
N TYR A 193 -11.70 8.30 8.07
CA TYR A 193 -12.48 7.14 7.59
C TYR A 193 -11.78 6.27 6.52
N GLN A 194 -10.69 6.77 5.91
CA GLN A 194 -9.90 6.04 4.91
C GLN A 194 -8.81 5.18 5.56
N GLY A 195 -8.39 5.53 6.78
CA GLY A 195 -7.30 4.86 7.49
C GLY A 195 -6.53 5.78 8.44
N VAL A 196 -5.30 5.34 8.72
CA VAL A 196 -4.30 6.08 9.51
C VAL A 196 -3.21 6.56 8.56
N MET A 197 -2.91 7.85 8.60
CA MET A 197 -1.92 8.52 7.77
C MET A 197 -0.57 8.59 8.50
N VAL A 198 0.51 8.57 7.74
CA VAL A 198 1.89 8.72 8.20
C VAL A 198 2.50 9.95 7.53
N GLY A 199 3.17 10.79 8.32
CA GLY A 199 3.75 12.05 7.86
C GLY A 199 2.69 13.03 7.34
N SER A 200 3.00 13.71 6.24
CA SER A 200 2.09 14.60 5.50
C SER A 200 1.18 13.85 4.52
N GLY A 201 1.31 12.53 4.43
CA GLY A 201 0.53 11.67 3.53
C GLY A 201 1.32 10.59 2.82
N GLU A 202 2.61 10.42 3.13
CA GLU A 202 3.56 9.53 2.46
C GLU A 202 3.12 8.06 2.48
N LEU A 203 2.50 7.61 3.58
CA LEU A 203 1.91 6.26 3.68
C LEU A 203 0.53 6.29 4.34
N TRP A 204 -0.32 5.35 3.92
CA TRP A 204 -1.65 5.13 4.49
C TRP A 204 -1.85 3.67 4.88
N LEU A 205 -2.20 3.45 6.15
CA LEU A 205 -2.54 2.15 6.73
C LEU A 205 -4.04 2.03 6.96
N ARG A 206 -4.57 0.81 6.88
CA ARG A 206 -5.97 0.48 7.27
C ARG A 206 -6.04 -0.89 7.91
N ARG A 207 -7.24 -1.29 8.38
CA ARG A 207 -7.54 -2.70 8.69
C ARG A 207 -7.83 -3.51 7.43
N GLY A 208 -7.70 -4.84 7.52
CA GLY A 208 -8.11 -5.75 6.46
C GLY A 208 -9.63 -5.68 6.20
N MET A 209 -10.01 -5.97 4.96
CA MET A 209 -11.42 -6.08 4.55
C MET A 209 -11.96 -7.46 4.97
N GLU A 210 -11.32 -8.54 4.50
CA GLU A 210 -11.64 -9.93 4.87
C GLU A 210 -11.36 -10.26 6.34
N ASN A 211 -10.25 -9.74 6.89
CA ASN A 211 -9.85 -9.96 8.26
C ASN A 211 -9.58 -8.62 8.96
N PRO A 212 -10.52 -8.07 9.74
CA PRO A 212 -10.38 -6.76 10.38
C PRO A 212 -9.35 -6.72 11.51
N LYS A 213 -8.76 -7.87 11.90
CA LYS A 213 -7.66 -7.96 12.88
C LYS A 213 -6.27 -7.84 12.27
N LEU A 214 -6.16 -7.83 10.94
CA LEU A 214 -4.93 -7.50 10.23
C LEU A 214 -4.89 -6.00 9.92
N PHE A 215 -3.70 -5.42 9.94
CA PHE A 215 -3.47 -4.02 9.57
C PHE A 215 -2.29 -3.94 8.60
N GLY A 216 -2.35 -3.01 7.66
CA GLY A 216 -1.32 -2.89 6.63
C GLY A 216 -1.44 -1.64 5.77
N VAL A 217 -0.32 -1.30 5.11
CA VAL A 217 -0.20 -0.20 4.16
C VAL A 217 -0.95 -0.55 2.88
N PHE A 218 -1.80 0.36 2.38
CA PHE A 218 -2.56 0.16 1.14
C PHE A 218 -2.32 1.26 0.10
N SER A 219 -1.75 2.40 0.50
CA SER A 219 -1.28 3.44 -0.42
C SER A 219 0.04 4.03 0.07
N ILE A 220 0.94 4.32 -0.87
CA ILE A 220 2.17 5.10 -0.67
C ILE A 220 2.18 6.24 -1.69
N ASN A 221 2.63 7.43 -1.27
CA ASN A 221 2.73 8.63 -2.10
C ASN A 221 4.20 9.10 -2.11
N LEU A 222 4.88 8.93 -3.24
CA LEU A 222 6.32 9.20 -3.38
C LEU A 222 6.66 10.68 -3.40
N GLU A 223 5.71 11.52 -3.84
CA GLU A 223 5.80 12.96 -3.77
C GLU A 223 4.57 13.52 -3.04
N THR A 224 4.80 14.08 -1.85
CA THR A 224 3.85 14.90 -1.11
C THR A 224 4.19 16.36 -1.32
N VAL A 225 3.21 17.17 -1.71
CA VAL A 225 3.40 18.63 -1.80
C VAL A 225 3.45 19.21 -0.38
N ALA A 226 4.66 19.59 0.05
CA ALA A 226 4.86 20.41 1.23
C ALA A 226 4.36 21.83 0.95
N ASN A 227 3.12 22.10 1.35
CA ASN A 227 2.45 23.41 1.30
C ASN A 227 2.83 24.29 2.50
#